data_AF-B7GB31-F1
#
_entry.id   AF-B7GB31-F1
#
_cell.length_a   1.000
_cell.length_b   1.000
_cell.length_c   1.000
_cell.angle_alpha   90.00
_cell.angle_beta   90.00
_cell.angle_gamma   90.00
#
_symmetry.space_group_name_H-M   'P 1'
#
loop_
_entity.id
_entity.type
_entity.pdbx_description
1 polymer ?
#
loop_
_entity_poly.entity_id
_entity_poly.type
_entity_poly.pdbx_seq_one_letter_code
_entity_poly.pdbx_strand_id
1 'polypeptide(L)'
;MLSTTFPRPTSSILHSRKQPKYVMPMEPALPLRRGFVKSCFSVARGVAIAAVCLLVLRNLQMQQKSLLMQQETFSHSSSWLETSWWDWERSRLSEPKVPRADSLIHRQLLNRSVSFLTAKSMSTTVQPVGHYSGMWWMPRDAFVNKLQAYRIQNLEGGSWQAFAAVGMDSVILTFDWLDFCVEHLSRYFKMINYNKFNHVFAKLVDLHKSYMTSELGEDASGRFDVQDTGTAMRETIALFPLYIPSEPVLLTGISRPEYNTSLLYTIPAGAARRNALDMYSMAATLLSLWRVGVGRVVVAGNMACGEDDTDVNSVYHEALDLFLSSIPSSGRDAMEINYVCAVDDFDRQEAKNTSKSLLMPRLVIDKLQRAFRGNLTTTQNHAWLGDDSNRWKYVYFSEPDLILHTRPHAVRELGVQLEQGKLIAAHRFQPISHAVDFPNYPRSQDLIPADADDPATTAFINLDPSAGDSCCDAGNYWPGRTEHKKCSYMWLYCGYLANDADPDVNQSVSWKRHERLWRHFPLVSFTSGFRSPMVSEHARICRPQPASAGGCMHA
;
A
#
# COMPACT_ATOMS: atom_id res chain seq x y z
N MET A 1 41.23 -40.36 -26.72
CA MET A 1 39.92 -40.23 -27.37
C MET A 1 39.30 -38.91 -26.93
N LEU A 2 39.17 -38.01 -27.91
CA LEU A 2 38.37 -36.78 -28.00
C LEU A 2 38.46 -35.72 -26.86
N SER A 3 39.44 -34.85 -27.07
CA SER A 3 39.51 -33.45 -26.61
C SER A 3 38.81 -32.56 -27.64
N THR A 4 37.90 -31.67 -27.22
CA THR A 4 37.26 -30.68 -28.11
C THR A 4 37.60 -29.26 -27.67
N THR A 5 38.56 -28.68 -28.38
CA THR A 5 38.88 -27.26 -28.48
C THR A 5 37.82 -26.52 -29.30
N PHE A 6 37.32 -25.39 -28.80
CA PHE A 6 36.49 -24.45 -29.57
C PHE A 6 37.34 -23.43 -30.33
N PRO A 7 37.04 -23.14 -31.61
CA PRO A 7 37.73 -22.12 -32.39
C PRO A 7 37.05 -20.75 -32.30
N ARG A 8 37.87 -19.69 -32.40
CA ARG A 8 37.45 -18.31 -32.69
C ARG A 8 36.87 -18.21 -34.12
N PRO A 9 35.91 -17.31 -34.39
CA PRO A 9 35.66 -16.85 -35.74
C PRO A 9 36.27 -15.47 -36.00
N THR A 10 36.99 -15.42 -37.13
CA THR A 10 37.47 -14.24 -37.85
C THR A 10 36.34 -13.55 -38.64
N SER A 11 36.56 -12.27 -38.89
CA SER A 11 35.76 -11.31 -39.64
C SER A 11 35.69 -11.52 -41.17
N SER A 12 34.56 -11.14 -41.78
CA SER A 12 34.45 -10.53 -43.14
C SER A 12 33.02 -9.94 -43.30
N ILE A 13 32.80 -8.61 -43.28
CA ILE A 13 32.88 -7.61 -44.37
C ILE A 13 31.67 -7.60 -45.34
N LEU A 14 31.15 -6.38 -45.57
CA LEU A 14 30.29 -5.82 -46.65
C LEU A 14 28.75 -5.87 -46.49
N HIS A 15 28.16 -4.74 -46.07
CA HIS A 15 27.47 -3.84 -47.02
C HIS A 15 27.13 -2.48 -46.38
N SER A 16 27.66 -1.41 -46.99
CA SER A 16 27.38 -0.02 -46.64
C SER A 16 26.10 0.46 -47.34
N ARG A 17 25.14 1.01 -46.57
CA ARG A 17 24.13 1.93 -47.11
C ARG A 17 24.25 3.27 -46.41
N LYS A 18 24.78 4.25 -47.16
CA LYS A 18 24.83 5.67 -46.80
C LYS A 18 23.41 6.23 -46.83
N GLN A 19 23.02 6.95 -45.77
CA GLN A 19 21.87 7.85 -45.79
C GLN A 19 22.32 9.30 -46.08
N PRO A 20 21.55 10.09 -46.83
CA PRO A 20 21.95 11.43 -47.24
C PRO A 20 21.71 12.47 -46.15
N LYS A 21 22.72 13.34 -45.97
CA LYS A 21 22.64 14.61 -45.25
C LYS A 21 21.81 15.60 -46.06
N TYR A 22 20.73 16.11 -45.50
CA TYR A 22 20.10 17.35 -45.98
C TYR A 22 20.86 18.55 -45.39
N VAL A 23 21.54 19.28 -46.27
CA VAL A 23 22.13 20.59 -46.01
C VAL A 23 21.28 21.58 -46.83
N MET A 24 20.64 22.55 -46.19
CA MET A 24 19.99 23.65 -46.89
C MET A 24 21.01 24.77 -47.19
N PRO A 25 20.98 25.37 -48.39
CA PRO A 25 21.94 26.39 -48.78
C PRO A 25 21.56 27.77 -48.25
N MET A 26 22.58 28.50 -47.81
CA MET A 26 22.57 29.96 -47.71
C MET A 26 22.69 30.56 -49.12
N GLU A 27 21.93 31.63 -49.37
CA GLU A 27 22.17 32.56 -50.47
C GLU A 27 21.84 34.01 -50.03
N PRO A 28 22.33 35.03 -50.76
CA PRO A 28 23.11 36.10 -50.16
C PRO A 28 22.39 37.44 -50.02
N ALA A 29 22.99 38.29 -49.19
CA ALA A 29 22.65 39.69 -48.99
C ALA A 29 23.00 40.56 -50.20
N LEU A 30 22.20 41.61 -50.44
CA LEU A 30 22.59 42.95 -50.94
C LEU A 30 21.36 43.91 -50.86
N PRO A 31 21.50 45.25 -50.95
CA PRO A 31 21.17 46.17 -49.86
C PRO A 31 20.09 47.20 -50.22
N LEU A 32 19.31 47.71 -49.25
CA LEU A 32 18.45 48.87 -49.46
C LEU A 32 18.37 49.83 -48.25
N ARG A 33 18.99 51.00 -48.48
CA ARG A 33 18.61 52.38 -48.12
C ARG A 33 17.84 52.67 -46.82
N ARG A 34 18.47 53.56 -46.03
CA ARG A 34 17.89 54.43 -45.00
C ARG A 34 16.82 55.37 -45.58
N GLY A 35 15.76 55.61 -44.80
CA GLY A 35 14.89 56.79 -44.95
C GLY A 35 13.70 56.79 -43.98
N PHE A 36 13.79 57.62 -42.94
CA PHE A 36 12.69 58.35 -42.26
C PHE A 36 11.31 57.70 -42.10
N VAL A 37 10.89 57.41 -40.85
CA VAL A 37 9.73 58.06 -40.15
C VAL A 37 9.87 57.76 -38.65
N LYS A 38 10.38 58.73 -37.88
CA LYS A 38 10.13 58.80 -36.43
C LYS A 38 8.91 59.69 -36.23
N SER A 39 8.05 59.33 -35.26
CA SER A 39 7.07 60.21 -34.57
C SER A 39 5.57 59.88 -34.65
N CYS A 40 5.16 58.60 -34.75
CA CYS A 40 3.78 58.18 -34.39
C CYS A 40 3.68 56.93 -33.47
N PHE A 41 4.78 56.22 -33.18
CA PHE A 41 4.72 54.92 -32.48
C PHE A 41 4.75 54.98 -30.93
N SER A 42 4.90 56.16 -30.32
CA SER A 42 5.01 56.29 -28.87
C SER A 42 3.66 56.15 -28.14
N VAL A 43 2.58 56.69 -28.73
CA VAL A 43 1.26 56.72 -28.06
C VAL A 43 0.56 55.36 -28.12
N ALA A 44 0.66 54.63 -29.23
CA ALA A 44 0.02 53.33 -29.38
C ALA A 44 0.61 52.25 -28.44
N ARG A 45 1.92 52.31 -28.14
CA ARG A 45 2.54 51.42 -27.14
C ARG A 45 2.09 51.74 -25.71
N GLY A 46 1.92 53.02 -25.38
CA GLY A 46 1.40 53.42 -24.06
C GLY A 46 -0.02 52.92 -23.81
N VAL A 47 -0.90 53.01 -24.81
CA VAL A 47 -2.29 52.54 -24.70
C VAL A 47 -2.37 51.02 -24.60
N ALA A 48 -1.55 50.29 -25.35
CA ALA A 48 -1.51 48.83 -25.27
C ALA A 48 -1.02 48.32 -23.90
N ILE A 49 0.00 48.95 -23.33
CA ILE A 49 0.52 48.60 -22.00
C ILE A 49 -0.53 48.91 -20.92
N ALA A 50 -1.19 50.07 -20.99
CA ALA A 50 -2.25 50.43 -20.05
C ALA A 50 -3.44 49.44 -20.10
N ALA A 51 -3.84 48.99 -21.29
CA ALA A 51 -4.91 48.01 -21.46
C ALA A 51 -4.54 46.63 -20.86
N VAL A 52 -3.30 46.19 -21.03
CA VAL A 52 -2.80 44.95 -20.43
C VAL A 52 -2.75 45.06 -18.90
N CYS A 53 -2.26 46.19 -18.36
CA CYS A 53 -2.25 46.42 -16.91
C CYS A 53 -3.66 46.43 -16.31
N LEU A 54 -4.64 47.04 -16.99
CA LEU A 54 -6.05 47.03 -16.55
C LEU A 54 -6.67 45.62 -16.59
N LEU A 55 -6.34 44.81 -17.59
CA LEU A 55 -6.77 43.41 -17.65
C LEU A 55 -6.17 42.57 -16.52
N VAL A 56 -4.89 42.76 -16.21
CA VAL A 56 -4.22 42.08 -15.09
C VAL A 56 -4.83 42.49 -13.75
N LEU A 57 -5.06 43.78 -13.52
CA LEU A 57 -5.69 44.29 -12.30
C LEU A 57 -7.12 43.75 -12.12
N ARG A 58 -7.89 43.67 -13.21
CA ARG A 58 -9.26 43.11 -13.17
C ARG A 58 -9.24 41.61 -12.85
N ASN A 59 -8.27 40.86 -13.38
CA ASN A 59 -8.11 39.45 -13.05
C ASN A 59 -7.72 39.24 -11.59
N LEU A 60 -6.79 40.05 -11.06
CA LEU A 60 -6.40 40.03 -9.65
C LEU A 60 -7.59 40.36 -8.72
N GLN A 61 -8.41 41.35 -9.07
CA GLN A 61 -9.63 41.66 -8.32
C GLN A 61 -10.66 40.52 -8.34
N MET A 62 -10.80 39.82 -9.46
CA MET A 62 -11.70 38.65 -9.53
C MET A 62 -11.17 37.48 -8.69
N GLN A 63 -9.86 37.24 -8.70
CA GLN A 63 -9.26 36.22 -7.83
C GLN A 63 -9.41 36.57 -6.35
N GLN A 64 -9.23 37.84 -5.97
CA GLN A 64 -9.42 38.28 -4.59
C GLN A 64 -10.88 38.15 -4.13
N LYS A 65 -11.86 38.48 -4.98
CA LYS A 65 -13.28 38.25 -4.68
C LYS A 65 -13.64 36.77 -4.57
N SER A 66 -13.05 35.92 -5.42
CA SER A 66 -13.23 34.46 -5.32
C SER A 66 -12.68 33.92 -4.01
N LEU A 67 -11.52 34.40 -3.56
CA LEU A 67 -10.92 34.00 -2.28
C LEU A 67 -11.76 34.45 -1.09
N LEU A 68 -12.28 35.68 -1.10
CA LEU A 68 -13.18 36.18 -0.04
C LEU A 68 -14.50 35.40 0.01
N MET A 69 -15.10 35.08 -1.13
CA MET A 69 -16.31 34.24 -1.17
C MET A 69 -16.04 32.82 -0.66
N GLN A 70 -14.87 32.24 -0.97
CA GLN A 70 -14.47 30.93 -0.42
C GLN A 70 -14.25 30.99 1.09
N GLN A 71 -13.74 32.10 1.62
CA GLN A 71 -13.51 32.28 3.06
C GLN A 71 -14.83 32.44 3.83
N GLU A 72 -15.82 33.16 3.29
CA GLU A 72 -17.16 33.28 3.88
C GLU A 72 -17.99 32.00 3.79
N THR A 73 -17.82 31.20 2.73
CA THR A 73 -18.45 29.86 2.66
C THR A 73 -17.79 28.86 3.62
N PHE A 74 -16.50 29.03 3.93
CA PHE A 74 -15.80 28.22 4.92
C PHE A 74 -16.24 28.53 6.36
N SER A 75 -16.45 29.81 6.71
CA SER A 75 -16.85 30.20 8.07
C SER A 75 -18.29 29.80 8.42
N HIS A 76 -19.20 29.75 7.45
CA HIS A 76 -20.57 29.30 7.69
C HIS A 76 -20.71 27.77 7.71
N SER A 77 -19.89 27.03 6.93
CA SER A 77 -19.93 25.57 6.91
C SER A 77 -19.19 24.91 8.09
N SER A 78 -18.18 25.56 8.69
CA SER A 78 -17.46 25.03 9.85
C SER A 78 -18.34 24.93 11.10
N SER A 79 -19.24 25.88 11.33
CA SER A 79 -20.11 25.89 12.54
C SER A 79 -21.14 24.75 12.58
N TRP A 80 -21.64 24.32 11.42
CA TRP A 80 -22.57 23.19 11.29
C TRP A 80 -21.87 21.83 11.31
N LEU A 81 -20.63 21.77 10.80
CA LEU A 81 -19.82 20.55 10.85
C LEU A 81 -19.29 20.29 12.27
N GLU A 82 -18.90 21.32 13.03
CA GLU A 82 -18.44 21.13 14.41
C GLU A 82 -19.56 20.57 15.31
N THR A 83 -20.78 21.11 15.24
CA THR A 83 -21.88 20.66 16.12
C THR A 83 -22.35 19.23 15.80
N SER A 84 -22.49 18.88 14.51
CA SER A 84 -22.87 17.51 14.12
C SER A 84 -21.76 16.48 14.38
N TRP A 85 -20.50 16.88 14.30
CA TRP A 85 -19.35 16.02 14.62
C TRP A 85 -19.27 15.75 16.13
N TRP A 86 -19.42 16.77 16.98
CA TRP A 86 -19.42 16.59 18.45
C TRP A 86 -20.59 15.75 18.98
N ASP A 87 -21.75 15.77 18.30
CA ASP A 87 -22.89 14.94 18.67
C ASP A 87 -22.74 13.48 18.21
N TRP A 88 -22.13 13.26 17.03
CA TRP A 88 -21.72 11.93 16.58
C TRP A 88 -20.62 11.33 17.48
N GLU A 89 -19.59 12.11 17.82
CA GLU A 89 -18.49 11.71 18.72
C GLU A 89 -19.01 11.38 20.14
N ARG A 90 -19.95 12.17 20.69
CA ARG A 90 -20.59 11.90 21.99
C ARG A 90 -21.47 10.65 21.98
N SER A 91 -22.13 10.35 20.87
CA SER A 91 -22.88 9.09 20.73
C SER A 91 -21.94 7.88 20.75
N ARG A 92 -20.74 8.01 20.17
CA ARG A 92 -19.70 6.97 20.14
C ARG A 92 -18.99 6.78 21.48
N LEU A 93 -18.72 7.87 22.20
CA LEU A 93 -18.07 7.83 23.52
C LEU A 93 -18.99 7.33 24.64
N SER A 94 -20.29 7.16 24.36
CA SER A 94 -21.25 6.54 25.28
C SER A 94 -21.24 5.00 25.22
N GLU A 95 -20.24 4.39 24.59
CA GLU A 95 -20.04 2.94 24.56
C GLU A 95 -20.13 2.37 25.99
N PRO A 96 -20.96 1.33 26.20
CA PRO A 96 -21.07 0.68 27.50
C PRO A 96 -19.67 0.22 27.89
N LYS A 97 -19.21 0.60 29.09
CA LYS A 97 -17.98 0.06 29.69
C LYS A 97 -18.03 -1.45 29.56
N VAL A 98 -17.26 -1.99 28.62
CA VAL A 98 -17.18 -3.42 28.39
C VAL A 98 -16.77 -4.04 29.72
N PRO A 99 -17.60 -4.93 30.31
CA PRO A 99 -17.18 -5.66 31.50
C PRO A 99 -15.83 -6.28 31.17
N ARG A 100 -14.80 -6.03 31.99
CA ARG A 100 -13.48 -6.67 31.84
C ARG A 100 -13.73 -8.11 31.45
N ALA A 101 -13.34 -8.47 30.23
CA ALA A 101 -13.56 -9.81 29.70
C ALA A 101 -13.17 -10.80 30.79
N ASP A 102 -14.11 -11.69 31.13
CA ASP A 102 -13.94 -12.64 32.22
C ASP A 102 -12.55 -13.28 32.08
N SER A 103 -11.73 -13.24 33.13
CA SER A 103 -10.35 -13.75 33.09
C SER A 103 -10.24 -15.18 32.55
N LEU A 104 -11.36 -15.93 32.59
CA LEU A 104 -11.55 -17.23 31.98
C LEU A 104 -11.51 -17.19 30.44
N ILE A 105 -12.24 -16.28 29.79
CA ILE A 105 -12.29 -16.15 28.32
C ILE A 105 -10.89 -15.76 27.81
N HIS A 106 -10.25 -14.79 28.45
CA HIS A 106 -8.88 -14.40 28.09
C HIS A 106 -7.90 -15.58 28.18
N ARG A 107 -7.96 -16.38 29.26
CA ARG A 107 -7.15 -17.61 29.39
C ARG A 107 -7.48 -18.67 28.34
N GLN A 108 -8.75 -18.84 27.98
CA GLN A 108 -9.14 -19.76 26.91
C GLN A 108 -8.59 -19.32 25.55
N LEU A 109 -8.64 -18.01 25.25
CA LEU A 109 -8.08 -17.44 24.03
C LEU A 109 -6.56 -17.59 23.96
N LEU A 110 -5.85 -17.44 25.09
CA LEU A 110 -4.39 -17.66 25.14
C LEU A 110 -3.99 -19.12 24.88
N ASN A 111 -4.87 -20.08 25.16
CA ASN A 111 -4.62 -21.52 24.97
C ASN A 111 -5.16 -22.06 23.64
N ARG A 112 -5.68 -21.20 22.77
CA ARG A 112 -6.20 -21.62 21.47
C ARG A 112 -5.06 -22.05 20.56
N SER A 113 -5.17 -23.26 19.99
CA SER A 113 -4.25 -23.74 18.96
C SER A 113 -4.48 -23.04 17.63
N VAL A 114 -3.41 -22.62 16.96
CA VAL A 114 -3.47 -22.14 15.58
C VAL A 114 -3.44 -23.31 14.62
N SER A 115 -4.36 -23.29 13.66
CA SER A 115 -4.41 -24.26 12.56
C SER A 115 -3.94 -23.62 11.26
N PHE A 116 -3.38 -24.43 10.37
CA PHE A 116 -2.75 -23.95 9.15
C PHE A 116 -3.30 -24.64 7.90
N LEU A 117 -3.38 -23.88 6.81
CA LEU A 117 -3.64 -24.33 5.46
C LEU A 117 -2.35 -24.29 4.66
N THR A 118 -2.05 -25.31 3.85
CA THR A 118 -0.93 -25.24 2.90
C THR A 118 -1.37 -24.55 1.61
N ALA A 119 -0.48 -23.81 0.95
CA ALA A 119 -0.80 -23.17 -0.32
C ALA A 119 -1.22 -24.17 -1.41
N LYS A 120 -0.74 -25.41 -1.33
CA LYS A 120 -1.26 -26.52 -2.14
C LYS A 120 -2.72 -26.84 -1.85
N SER A 121 -3.14 -26.89 -0.58
CA SER A 121 -4.56 -27.11 -0.22
C SER A 121 -5.47 -25.99 -0.70
N MET A 122 -4.94 -24.77 -0.81
CA MET A 122 -5.64 -23.59 -1.33
C MET A 122 -5.61 -23.48 -2.85
N SER A 123 -4.65 -24.14 -3.51
CA SER A 123 -4.52 -24.13 -4.95
C SER A 123 -5.50 -25.12 -5.55
N THR A 124 -6.63 -24.63 -6.06
CA THR A 124 -7.49 -25.43 -6.93
C THR A 124 -6.79 -25.67 -8.28
N THR A 125 -7.20 -26.70 -9.01
CA THR A 125 -6.68 -27.02 -10.36
C THR A 125 -6.86 -25.90 -11.38
N VAL A 126 -7.68 -24.88 -11.07
CA VAL A 126 -8.12 -23.88 -12.03
C VAL A 126 -7.21 -22.65 -12.04
N GLN A 127 -6.65 -22.16 -10.91
CA GLN A 127 -5.60 -21.10 -10.90
C GLN A 127 -4.84 -21.01 -9.55
N PRO A 128 -3.49 -20.84 -9.56
CA PRO A 128 -2.62 -20.92 -8.38
C PRO A 128 -2.65 -19.72 -7.42
N VAL A 129 -3.51 -18.71 -7.61
CA VAL A 129 -3.31 -17.37 -7.03
C VAL A 129 -3.86 -17.18 -5.60
N GLY A 130 -4.45 -18.21 -4.99
CA GLY A 130 -5.31 -18.07 -3.80
C GLY A 130 -4.64 -17.69 -2.47
N HIS A 131 -3.31 -17.57 -2.44
CA HIS A 131 -2.50 -17.42 -1.22
C HIS A 131 -1.59 -16.17 -1.26
N TYR A 132 -1.75 -15.31 -2.27
CA TYR A 132 -0.96 -14.08 -2.39
C TYR A 132 -1.55 -12.94 -1.57
N SER A 133 -0.71 -12.29 -0.76
CA SER A 133 -1.08 -11.16 0.09
C SER A 133 -0.12 -9.97 0.02
N GLY A 134 0.80 -9.95 -0.96
CA GLY A 134 1.83 -8.90 -1.01
C GLY A 134 2.81 -8.93 0.17
N MET A 135 2.66 -9.90 1.08
CA MET A 135 3.56 -10.11 2.22
C MET A 135 3.87 -11.58 2.44
N TRP A 136 5.04 -11.85 3.02
CA TRP A 136 5.41 -13.18 3.54
C TRP A 136 6.41 -13.07 4.68
N TRP A 137 6.48 -14.09 5.51
CA TRP A 137 7.42 -14.24 6.61
C TRP A 137 8.13 -15.59 6.47
N MET A 138 9.46 -15.59 6.35
CA MET A 138 10.22 -16.80 6.07
C MET A 138 11.56 -16.86 6.83
N PRO A 139 12.13 -18.07 7.01
CA PRO A 139 13.45 -18.22 7.61
C PRO A 139 14.55 -17.59 6.76
N ARG A 140 15.52 -16.96 7.44
CA ARG A 140 16.69 -16.34 6.82
C ARG A 140 17.40 -17.28 5.86
N ASP A 141 17.60 -18.54 6.24
CA ASP A 141 18.35 -19.49 5.40
C ASP A 141 17.63 -19.78 4.08
N ALA A 142 16.30 -19.87 4.09
CA ALA A 142 15.52 -20.02 2.87
C ALA A 142 15.55 -18.72 2.03
N PHE A 143 15.47 -17.55 2.69
CA PHE A 143 15.59 -16.25 2.04
C PHE A 143 16.95 -16.08 1.35
N VAL A 144 18.06 -16.40 2.03
CA VAL A 144 19.42 -16.21 1.50
C VAL A 144 19.78 -17.27 0.46
N ASN A 145 19.39 -18.52 0.66
CA ASN A 145 19.93 -19.62 -0.16
C ASN A 145 18.98 -20.12 -1.25
N LYS A 146 17.66 -19.89 -1.13
CA LYS A 146 16.66 -20.41 -2.07
C LYS A 146 16.02 -19.32 -2.93
N LEU A 147 15.74 -18.14 -2.35
CA LEU A 147 15.08 -17.05 -3.09
C LEU A 147 16.04 -16.43 -4.11
N GLN A 148 15.63 -16.44 -5.37
CA GLN A 148 16.41 -15.90 -6.49
C GLN A 148 15.96 -14.47 -6.82
N ALA A 149 16.61 -13.47 -6.22
CA ALA A 149 16.26 -12.06 -6.37
C ALA A 149 16.13 -11.61 -7.83
N TYR A 150 17.00 -12.11 -8.72
CA TYR A 150 17.01 -11.75 -10.14
C TYR A 150 15.73 -12.13 -10.91
N ARG A 151 14.90 -13.04 -10.38
CA ARG A 151 13.61 -13.43 -10.97
C ARG A 151 12.46 -12.51 -10.59
N ILE A 152 12.67 -11.59 -9.66
CA ILE A 152 11.64 -10.70 -9.14
C ILE A 152 11.51 -9.49 -10.08
N GLN A 153 10.31 -9.29 -10.62
CA GLN A 153 10.02 -8.23 -11.60
C GLN A 153 9.10 -7.13 -11.06
N ASN A 154 8.41 -7.37 -9.96
CA ASN A 154 7.49 -6.46 -9.29
C ASN A 154 7.22 -6.98 -7.87
N LEU A 155 6.39 -6.27 -7.10
CA LEU A 155 6.04 -6.64 -5.72
C LEU A 155 5.34 -8.01 -5.68
N GLU A 156 4.42 -8.24 -6.62
CA GLU A 156 3.72 -9.51 -6.78
C GLU A 156 4.71 -10.65 -7.01
N GLY A 157 5.66 -10.45 -7.93
CA GLY A 157 6.73 -11.38 -8.25
C GLY A 157 7.61 -11.69 -7.04
N GLY A 158 7.80 -10.73 -6.12
CA GLY A 158 8.54 -10.96 -4.88
C GLY A 158 7.92 -12.05 -4.02
N SER A 159 6.59 -12.12 -3.98
CA SER A 159 5.87 -13.18 -3.27
C SER A 159 5.90 -14.50 -4.04
N TRP A 160 5.59 -14.48 -5.35
CA TRP A 160 5.57 -15.70 -6.16
C TRP A 160 6.92 -16.42 -6.20
N GLN A 161 8.03 -15.67 -6.30
CA GLN A 161 9.36 -16.26 -6.28
C GLN A 161 9.71 -16.83 -4.90
N ALA A 162 9.27 -16.22 -3.80
CA ALA A 162 9.45 -16.76 -2.45
C ALA A 162 8.69 -18.09 -2.28
N PHE A 163 7.45 -18.15 -2.75
CA PHE A 163 6.64 -19.38 -2.70
C PHE A 163 7.24 -20.50 -3.54
N ALA A 164 7.68 -20.19 -4.76
CA ALA A 164 8.36 -21.14 -5.63
C ALA A 164 9.69 -21.63 -5.03
N ALA A 165 10.43 -20.77 -4.33
CA ALA A 165 11.71 -21.11 -3.73
C ALA A 165 11.61 -22.14 -2.59
N VAL A 166 10.52 -22.11 -1.81
CA VAL A 166 10.30 -23.05 -0.68
C VAL A 166 9.40 -24.23 -1.03
N GLY A 167 8.66 -24.14 -2.14
CA GLY A 167 7.67 -25.11 -2.57
C GLY A 167 6.30 -24.90 -1.90
N MET A 168 5.23 -25.20 -2.63
CA MET A 168 3.84 -24.95 -2.23
C MET A 168 3.38 -25.69 -0.97
N ASP A 169 4.03 -26.80 -0.62
CA ASP A 169 3.78 -27.57 0.61
C ASP A 169 4.43 -26.92 1.86
N SER A 170 5.35 -25.97 1.65
CA SER A 170 6.03 -25.22 2.70
C SER A 170 5.43 -23.83 2.93
N VAL A 171 4.59 -23.36 2.01
CA VAL A 171 3.85 -22.10 2.16
C VAL A 171 2.57 -22.39 2.93
N ILE A 172 2.36 -21.69 4.03
CA ILE A 172 1.18 -21.84 4.88
C ILE A 172 0.46 -20.51 5.12
N LEU A 173 -0.84 -20.58 5.36
CA LEU A 173 -1.68 -19.51 5.90
C LEU A 173 -2.42 -20.04 7.13
N THR A 174 -2.85 -19.16 8.04
CA THR A 174 -3.68 -19.56 9.17
C THR A 174 -5.08 -19.97 8.70
N PHE A 175 -5.74 -20.88 9.42
CA PHE A 175 -7.11 -21.29 9.09
C PHE A 175 -8.13 -20.22 9.52
N ASP A 176 -7.92 -19.64 10.71
CA ASP A 176 -8.59 -18.41 11.13
C ASP A 176 -7.80 -17.23 10.58
N TRP A 177 -8.45 -16.40 9.78
CA TRP A 177 -7.76 -15.32 9.10
C TRP A 177 -7.26 -14.24 10.06
N LEU A 178 -7.91 -14.09 11.23
CA LEU A 178 -7.51 -13.11 12.23
C LEU A 178 -6.26 -13.51 13.01
N ASP A 179 -5.81 -14.77 12.90
CA ASP A 179 -4.54 -15.18 13.50
C ASP A 179 -3.34 -14.56 12.77
N PHE A 180 -3.45 -14.32 11.46
CA PHE A 180 -2.41 -13.66 10.67
C PHE A 180 -2.96 -13.08 9.35
N CYS A 181 -3.32 -11.80 9.36
CA CYS A 181 -3.80 -11.09 8.17
C CYS A 181 -3.22 -9.68 8.04
N VAL A 182 -3.35 -9.10 6.85
CA VAL A 182 -3.00 -7.70 6.56
C VAL A 182 -4.18 -6.93 5.97
N GLU A 183 -4.36 -5.68 6.39
CA GLU A 183 -5.24 -4.72 5.71
C GLU A 183 -4.41 -3.87 4.73
N HIS A 184 -4.87 -3.77 3.48
CA HIS A 184 -4.12 -3.06 2.43
C HIS A 184 -4.69 -1.67 2.09
N LEU A 185 -3.99 -0.64 2.56
CA LEU A 185 -4.51 0.72 2.57
C LEU A 185 -4.44 1.40 1.20
N SER A 186 -3.39 1.21 0.38
CA SER A 186 -3.26 1.99 -0.86
C SER A 186 -4.34 1.73 -1.89
N ARG A 187 -5.03 0.60 -1.83
CA ARG A 187 -6.17 0.34 -2.72
C ARG A 187 -7.38 1.14 -2.31
N TYR A 188 -7.61 1.32 -1.02
CA TYR A 188 -8.77 2.01 -0.49
C TYR A 188 -8.90 3.44 -1.07
N PHE A 189 -7.81 4.20 -1.04
CA PHE A 189 -7.81 5.56 -1.57
C PHE A 189 -7.55 5.64 -3.09
N LYS A 190 -7.11 4.57 -3.76
CA LYS A 190 -7.10 4.50 -5.24
C LYS A 190 -8.51 4.38 -5.82
N MET A 191 -9.47 3.86 -5.06
CA MET A 191 -10.86 3.69 -5.48
C MET A 191 -11.72 4.95 -5.31
N ILE A 192 -11.22 5.97 -4.61
CA ILE A 192 -11.97 7.19 -4.30
C ILE A 192 -11.23 8.41 -4.83
N ASN A 193 -11.96 9.39 -5.38
CA ASN A 193 -11.35 10.60 -5.92
C ASN A 193 -11.00 11.63 -4.84
N TYR A 194 -10.04 11.31 -3.97
CA TYR A 194 -9.61 12.19 -2.87
C TYR A 194 -8.95 13.50 -3.34
N ASN A 195 -8.55 13.60 -4.61
CA ASN A 195 -7.98 14.84 -5.17
C ASN A 195 -9.02 15.93 -5.35
N LYS A 196 -10.25 15.55 -5.72
CA LYS A 196 -11.32 16.53 -5.97
C LYS A 196 -12.05 16.94 -4.70
N PHE A 197 -11.98 16.13 -3.64
CA PHE A 197 -12.81 16.29 -2.46
C PHE A 197 -11.97 16.32 -1.18
N ASN A 198 -11.73 17.52 -0.63
CA ASN A 198 -10.92 17.69 0.58
C ASN A 198 -11.45 16.89 1.77
N HIS A 199 -12.78 16.81 1.93
CA HIS A 199 -13.41 16.06 3.02
C HIS A 199 -13.12 14.55 2.96
N VAL A 200 -12.97 13.98 1.76
CA VAL A 200 -12.58 12.57 1.57
C VAL A 200 -11.15 12.36 2.05
N PHE A 201 -10.24 13.23 1.61
CA PHE A 201 -8.85 13.18 2.06
C PHE A 201 -8.74 13.34 3.59
N ALA A 202 -9.45 14.32 4.17
CA ALA A 202 -9.49 14.53 5.61
C ALA A 202 -10.00 13.27 6.34
N LYS A 203 -11.10 12.69 5.88
CA LYS A 203 -11.64 11.44 6.45
C LYS A 203 -10.64 10.29 6.39
N LEU A 204 -9.93 10.11 5.28
CA LEU A 204 -8.90 9.08 5.16
C LEU A 204 -7.75 9.31 6.16
N VAL A 205 -7.32 10.56 6.33
CA VAL A 205 -6.31 10.92 7.34
C VAL A 205 -6.85 10.64 8.75
N ASP A 206 -8.10 10.97 9.03
CA ASP A 206 -8.72 10.74 10.34
C ASP A 206 -8.82 9.25 10.67
N LEU A 207 -9.09 8.39 9.69
CA LEU A 207 -9.08 6.93 9.88
C LEU A 207 -7.67 6.42 10.26
N HIS A 208 -6.61 6.91 9.61
CA HIS A 208 -5.23 6.57 9.99
C HIS A 208 -4.89 7.06 11.40
N LYS A 209 -5.23 8.31 11.71
CA LYS A 209 -5.02 8.89 13.05
C LYS A 209 -5.77 8.10 14.11
N SER A 210 -7.03 7.75 13.85
CA SER A 210 -7.85 6.93 14.74
C SER A 210 -7.19 5.58 15.00
N TYR A 211 -6.67 4.89 13.98
CA TYR A 211 -5.95 3.63 14.19
C TYR A 211 -4.68 3.82 15.05
N MET A 212 -3.95 4.92 14.84
CA MET A 212 -2.73 5.21 15.60
C MET A 212 -3.03 5.57 17.07
N THR A 213 -4.16 6.21 17.35
CA THR A 213 -4.51 6.68 18.72
C THR A 213 -5.38 5.71 19.51
N SER A 214 -6.41 5.11 18.89
CA SER A 214 -7.44 4.31 19.60
C SER A 214 -6.89 3.03 20.21
N GLU A 215 -5.84 2.49 19.61
CA GLU A 215 -5.21 1.23 19.97
C GLU A 215 -4.12 1.36 21.04
N LEU A 216 -3.89 2.58 21.53
CA LEU A 216 -3.00 2.88 22.65
C LEU A 216 -3.77 3.10 23.96
N GLY A 217 -5.08 2.79 24.00
CA GLY A 217 -5.93 2.92 25.19
C GLY A 217 -5.30 2.24 26.42
N GLU A 218 -5.76 2.54 27.64
CA GLU A 218 -5.10 2.22 28.92
C GLU A 218 -4.62 0.75 29.10
N ASP A 219 -5.19 -0.20 28.36
CA ASP A 219 -4.74 -1.59 28.27
C ASP A 219 -3.55 -1.85 27.32
N ALA A 220 -2.99 -0.83 26.66
CA ALA A 220 -1.70 -0.89 25.94
C ALA A 220 -0.50 -1.07 26.90
N SER A 221 -0.75 -0.96 28.20
CA SER A 221 0.13 -1.48 29.26
C SER A 221 0.16 -3.01 29.30
N GLY A 222 -0.92 -3.66 28.85
CA GLY A 222 -0.91 -4.99 28.26
C GLY A 222 -0.22 -4.95 26.90
N ARG A 223 1.03 -4.46 26.89
CA ARG A 223 2.02 -4.95 25.94
C ARG A 223 1.78 -6.44 25.87
N PHE A 224 1.77 -6.99 24.66
CA PHE A 224 2.27 -8.34 24.46
C PHE A 224 3.46 -8.49 25.40
N ASP A 225 3.29 -9.18 26.53
CA ASP A 225 4.36 -9.29 27.48
C ASP A 225 5.45 -9.93 26.65
N VAL A 226 6.53 -9.20 26.42
CA VAL A 226 7.37 -9.51 25.28
C VAL A 226 8.13 -10.83 25.54
N GLN A 227 7.97 -11.37 26.75
CA GLN A 227 8.34 -12.71 27.16
C GLN A 227 7.41 -13.80 26.57
N ASP A 228 6.12 -13.52 26.37
CA ASP A 228 5.09 -14.47 25.93
C ASP A 228 4.93 -14.58 24.41
N THR A 229 5.37 -13.59 23.62
CA THR A 229 5.24 -13.61 22.14
C THR A 229 6.13 -14.62 21.42
N GLY A 230 7.01 -15.31 22.14
CA GLY A 230 8.12 -16.05 21.53
C GLY A 230 9.15 -15.10 20.90
N THR A 231 10.33 -15.63 20.58
CA THR A 231 11.43 -14.79 20.06
C THR A 231 11.30 -14.48 18.57
N ALA A 232 10.40 -15.15 17.85
CA ALA A 232 10.36 -15.11 16.39
C ALA A 232 10.20 -13.69 15.83
N MET A 233 9.22 -12.90 16.30
CA MET A 233 9.05 -11.52 15.84
C MET A 233 10.24 -10.64 16.22
N ARG A 234 10.80 -10.80 17.42
CA ARG A 234 11.99 -10.06 17.88
C ARG A 234 13.26 -10.37 17.10
N GLU A 235 13.31 -11.56 16.49
CA GLU A 235 14.39 -12.06 15.64
C GLU A 235 14.07 -11.89 14.14
N THR A 236 13.04 -11.08 13.83
CA THR A 236 12.62 -10.77 12.46
C THR A 236 13.12 -9.41 12.01
N ILE A 237 13.66 -9.36 10.79
CA ILE A 237 13.86 -8.13 10.03
C ILE A 237 12.74 -7.98 9.00
N ALA A 238 11.97 -6.90 9.10
CA ALA A 238 10.98 -6.50 8.13
C ALA A 238 11.61 -5.67 7.01
N LEU A 239 11.23 -5.94 5.76
CA LEU A 239 11.85 -5.41 4.56
C LEU A 239 10.80 -4.72 3.70
N PHE A 240 10.86 -3.39 3.61
CA PHE A 240 9.91 -2.57 2.87
C PHE A 240 10.58 -1.94 1.64
N PRO A 241 10.34 -2.47 0.43
CA PRO A 241 10.74 -1.79 -0.80
C PRO A 241 9.89 -0.54 -0.99
N LEU A 242 10.51 0.63 -0.87
CA LEU A 242 9.86 1.93 -1.07
C LEU A 242 10.25 2.47 -2.45
N TYR A 243 9.28 2.56 -3.36
CA TYR A 243 9.49 3.20 -4.66
C TYR A 243 8.84 4.58 -4.66
N ILE A 244 9.67 5.61 -4.80
CA ILE A 244 9.19 6.98 -4.93
C ILE A 244 9.58 7.48 -6.32
N PRO A 245 8.60 7.78 -7.19
CA PRO A 245 8.89 8.27 -8.52
C PRO A 245 9.58 9.63 -8.42
N SER A 246 10.80 9.73 -8.97
CA SER A 246 11.63 10.94 -8.92
C SER A 246 11.11 12.09 -9.79
N GLU A 247 10.21 11.80 -10.72
CA GLU A 247 9.45 12.78 -11.48
C GLU A 247 7.97 12.37 -11.45
N PRO A 248 7.03 13.33 -11.60
CA PRO A 248 5.69 13.05 -12.09
C PRO A 248 5.82 12.20 -13.34
N VAL A 249 5.74 10.87 -13.22
CA VAL A 249 5.71 10.01 -14.39
C VAL A 249 4.38 10.33 -15.03
N LEU A 250 4.42 11.21 -16.03
CA LEU A 250 3.42 11.30 -17.08
C LEU A 250 3.42 9.93 -17.73
N LEU A 251 2.69 8.99 -17.13
CA LEU A 251 2.37 7.67 -17.66
C LEU A 251 1.51 7.90 -18.91
N THR A 252 2.10 8.42 -19.97
CA THR A 252 1.46 8.74 -21.25
C THR A 252 1.43 7.55 -22.19
N GLY A 253 1.91 6.38 -21.76
CA GLY A 253 1.97 5.16 -22.58
C GLY A 253 1.31 3.93 -22.00
N ILE A 254 0.94 3.90 -20.71
CA ILE A 254 0.13 2.81 -20.15
C ILE A 254 -1.31 3.31 -20.11
N SER A 255 -1.97 3.23 -21.25
CA SER A 255 -3.43 3.33 -21.36
C SER A 255 -4.08 2.10 -20.69
N ARG A 256 -3.91 1.96 -19.38
CA ARG A 256 -4.95 1.30 -18.58
C ARG A 256 -5.91 2.43 -18.21
N PRO A 257 -7.07 2.55 -18.89
CA PRO A 257 -8.04 3.63 -18.66
C PRO A 257 -8.60 3.64 -17.23
N GLU A 258 -8.22 2.67 -16.41
CA GLU A 258 -8.84 2.31 -15.15
C GLU A 258 -8.20 3.03 -13.94
N TYR A 259 -6.94 3.45 -14.05
CA TYR A 259 -6.24 4.21 -13.00
C TYR A 259 -5.28 5.20 -13.65
N ASN A 260 -5.80 6.33 -14.11
CA ASN A 260 -4.95 7.44 -14.55
C ASN A 260 -4.31 8.09 -13.30
N THR A 261 -3.30 7.42 -12.74
CA THR A 261 -2.46 7.99 -11.68
C THR A 261 -1.52 9.06 -12.23
N SER A 262 -1.39 9.23 -13.55
CA SER A 262 -0.61 10.33 -14.12
C SER A 262 -1.26 11.70 -13.86
N LEU A 263 -2.58 11.78 -13.68
CA LEU A 263 -3.27 13.00 -13.21
C LEU A 263 -2.99 13.35 -11.74
N LEU A 264 -2.58 12.37 -10.91
CA LEU A 264 -2.25 12.62 -9.50
C LEU A 264 -0.99 13.46 -9.34
N TYR A 265 -0.02 13.29 -10.25
CA TYR A 265 1.26 13.97 -10.17
C TYR A 265 1.29 15.30 -10.93
N THR A 266 0.28 15.60 -11.75
CA THR A 266 0.21 16.87 -12.49
C THR A 266 -0.42 18.01 -11.69
N ILE A 267 -1.10 17.69 -10.58
CA ILE A 267 -1.69 18.70 -9.68
C ILE A 267 -0.88 18.71 -8.38
N PRO A 268 -0.17 19.79 -8.04
CA PRO A 268 0.67 19.86 -6.82
C PRO A 268 -0.09 19.45 -5.55
N ALA A 269 -1.37 19.83 -5.43
CA ALA A 269 -2.20 19.43 -4.30
C ALA A 269 -2.52 17.91 -4.27
N GLY A 270 -2.63 17.26 -5.43
CA GLY A 270 -2.85 15.81 -5.51
C GLY A 270 -1.61 15.02 -5.10
N ALA A 271 -0.43 15.46 -5.54
CA ALA A 271 0.85 14.90 -5.11
C ALA A 271 1.06 15.05 -3.60
N ALA A 272 0.83 16.25 -3.04
CA ALA A 272 0.94 16.49 -1.60
C ALA A 272 -0.02 15.59 -0.78
N ARG A 273 -1.26 15.42 -1.23
CA ARG A 273 -2.21 14.50 -0.57
C ARG A 273 -1.78 13.05 -0.66
N ARG A 274 -1.25 12.62 -1.81
CA ARG A 274 -0.73 11.27 -1.98
C ARG A 274 0.42 11.01 -1.00
N ASN A 275 1.40 11.92 -0.96
CA ASN A 275 2.54 11.83 -0.04
C ASN A 275 2.06 11.76 1.41
N ALA A 276 1.09 12.59 1.79
CA ALA A 276 0.51 12.54 3.13
C ALA A 276 -0.14 11.18 3.43
N LEU A 277 -0.94 10.61 2.51
CA LEU A 277 -1.54 9.29 2.72
C LEU A 277 -0.51 8.17 2.79
N ASP A 278 0.54 8.23 1.95
CA ASP A 278 1.63 7.25 1.97
C ASP A 278 2.42 7.35 3.29
N MET A 279 2.66 8.57 3.79
CA MET A 279 3.25 8.83 5.11
C MET A 279 2.40 8.23 6.24
N TYR A 280 1.09 8.53 6.29
CA TYR A 280 0.19 7.98 7.30
C TYR A 280 0.07 6.44 7.22
N SER A 281 0.04 5.89 5.99
CA SER A 281 -0.01 4.44 5.77
C SER A 281 1.24 3.75 6.29
N MET A 282 2.41 4.36 6.06
CA MET A 282 3.70 3.86 6.57
C MET A 282 3.78 3.94 8.09
N ALA A 283 3.36 5.05 8.70
CA ALA A 283 3.31 5.18 10.16
C ALA A 283 2.38 4.12 10.79
N ALA A 284 1.19 3.90 10.22
CA ALA A 284 0.25 2.87 10.66
C ALA A 284 0.84 1.45 10.50
N THR A 285 1.52 1.19 9.39
CA THR A 285 2.22 -0.08 9.14
C THR A 285 3.32 -0.33 10.17
N LEU A 286 4.19 0.66 10.41
CA LEU A 286 5.24 0.58 11.44
C LEU A 286 4.65 0.32 12.83
N LEU A 287 3.56 1.00 13.18
CA LEU A 287 2.86 0.80 14.44
C LEU A 287 2.32 -0.63 14.59
N SER A 288 1.76 -1.19 13.51
CA SER A 288 1.29 -2.58 13.51
C SER A 288 2.43 -3.59 13.74
N LEU A 289 3.59 -3.37 13.13
CA LEU A 289 4.77 -4.23 13.31
C LEU A 289 5.38 -4.11 14.71
N TRP A 290 5.43 -2.88 15.25
CA TRP A 290 5.90 -2.64 16.59
C TRP A 290 5.04 -3.37 17.63
N ARG A 291 3.71 -3.37 17.46
CA ARG A 291 2.78 -4.04 18.38
C ARG A 291 3.02 -5.55 18.46
N VAL A 292 3.34 -6.19 17.34
CA VAL A 292 3.60 -7.63 17.31
C VAL A 292 5.04 -7.97 17.70
N GLY A 293 5.87 -6.96 18.00
CA GLY A 293 7.23 -7.14 18.47
C GLY A 293 8.25 -7.44 17.38
N VAL A 294 8.05 -6.95 16.15
CA VAL A 294 9.09 -7.03 15.11
C VAL A 294 10.36 -6.34 15.61
N GLY A 295 11.49 -7.02 15.52
CA GLY A 295 12.75 -6.50 16.06
C GLY A 295 13.39 -5.40 15.24
N ARG A 296 13.25 -5.44 13.91
CA ARG A 296 13.83 -4.43 13.01
C ARG A 296 12.98 -4.22 11.76
N VAL A 297 12.89 -2.97 11.30
CA VAL A 297 12.31 -2.60 10.01
C VAL A 297 13.35 -1.87 9.18
N VAL A 298 13.53 -2.30 7.94
CA VAL A 298 14.36 -1.63 6.95
C VAL A 298 13.50 -1.15 5.80
N VAL A 299 13.41 0.17 5.68
CA VAL A 299 12.76 0.85 4.55
C VAL A 299 13.81 1.13 3.50
N ALA A 300 13.68 0.51 2.33
CA ALA A 300 14.71 0.54 1.32
C ALA A 300 14.22 1.27 0.06
N GLY A 301 14.75 2.48 -0.15
CA GLY A 301 14.32 3.43 -1.17
C GLY A 301 15.18 3.44 -2.44
N ASN A 302 14.63 4.02 -3.51
CA ASN A 302 15.27 4.12 -4.83
C ASN A 302 16.21 5.32 -5.00
N MET A 303 16.34 6.17 -4.00
CA MET A 303 17.07 7.42 -4.08
C MET A 303 18.53 7.32 -3.62
N ALA A 304 19.32 8.36 -3.90
CA ALA A 304 20.68 8.45 -3.37
C ALA A 304 20.63 8.74 -1.87
N CYS A 305 21.52 8.10 -1.12
CA CYS A 305 21.78 8.44 0.28
C CYS A 305 22.68 9.69 0.35
N GLY A 306 22.49 10.63 -0.58
CA GLY A 306 23.22 11.90 -0.62
C GLY A 306 22.47 12.95 0.19
N GLU A 307 23.22 13.86 0.79
CA GLU A 307 22.71 14.91 1.70
C GLU A 307 21.76 15.92 1.03
N ASP A 308 21.71 15.97 -0.31
CA ASP A 308 21.02 17.03 -1.07
C ASP A 308 19.59 16.70 -1.54
N ASP A 309 19.02 15.51 -1.24
CA ASP A 309 17.67 15.14 -1.72
C ASP A 309 16.62 15.29 -0.59
N THR A 310 16.04 16.50 -0.45
CA THR A 310 15.20 16.91 0.70
C THR A 310 13.77 16.37 0.68
N ASP A 311 13.18 16.15 -0.50
CA ASP A 311 11.70 16.06 -0.63
C ASP A 311 11.13 14.66 -0.43
N VAL A 312 11.96 13.64 -0.38
CA VAL A 312 11.51 12.24 -0.33
C VAL A 312 12.05 11.52 0.90
N ASN A 313 13.23 11.95 1.37
CA ASN A 313 13.61 11.74 2.76
C ASN A 313 12.50 12.27 3.70
N SER A 314 11.77 13.32 3.31
CA SER A 314 10.65 13.85 4.11
C SER A 314 9.52 12.84 4.33
N VAL A 315 9.01 12.11 3.32
CA VAL A 315 7.89 11.16 3.52
C VAL A 315 8.25 10.07 4.52
N TYR A 316 9.45 9.49 4.40
CA TYR A 316 9.94 8.49 5.35
C TYR A 316 10.16 9.09 6.75
N HIS A 317 10.86 10.23 6.84
CA HIS A 317 11.16 10.85 8.14
C HIS A 317 9.90 11.34 8.84
N GLU A 318 8.96 11.93 8.12
CA GLU A 318 7.66 12.36 8.66
C GLU A 318 6.83 11.14 9.11
N ALA A 319 6.86 10.03 8.37
CA ALA A 319 6.20 8.79 8.79
C ALA A 319 6.84 8.21 10.07
N LEU A 320 8.16 8.26 10.17
CA LEU A 320 8.90 7.84 11.37
C LEU A 320 8.58 8.75 12.56
N ASP A 321 8.54 10.06 12.38
CA ASP A 321 8.18 11.02 13.43
C ASP A 321 6.74 10.81 13.91
N LEU A 322 5.80 10.57 13.00
CA LEU A 322 4.42 10.22 13.32
C LEU A 322 4.35 8.90 14.11
N PHE A 323 5.08 7.88 13.69
CA PHE A 323 5.16 6.62 14.42
C PHE A 323 5.75 6.82 15.83
N LEU A 324 6.89 7.52 15.97
CA LEU A 324 7.58 7.74 17.24
C LEU A 324 6.78 8.61 18.22
N SER A 325 5.98 9.55 17.69
CA SER A 325 5.03 10.34 18.50
C SER A 325 3.81 9.54 18.93
N SER A 326 3.49 8.46 18.20
CA SER A 326 2.38 7.55 18.51
C SER A 326 2.79 6.41 19.45
N ILE A 327 4.04 6.30 19.91
CA ILE A 327 4.43 5.24 20.85
C ILE A 327 4.99 5.83 22.15
N PRO A 328 4.81 5.14 23.30
CA PRO A 328 5.43 5.56 24.56
C PRO A 328 6.95 5.61 24.45
N SER A 329 7.59 6.58 25.11
CA SER A 329 9.05 6.72 25.10
C SER A 329 9.78 5.46 25.55
N SER A 330 9.21 4.70 26.50
CA SER A 330 9.75 3.41 26.98
C SER A 330 9.67 2.26 25.95
N GLY A 331 9.03 2.48 24.81
CA GLY A 331 8.87 1.51 23.73
C GLY A 331 9.69 1.80 22.49
N ARG A 332 10.38 2.94 22.43
CA ARG A 332 11.12 3.38 21.23
C ARG A 332 12.29 2.46 20.89
N ASP A 333 12.92 1.87 21.90
CA ASP A 333 14.06 0.96 21.71
C ASP A 333 13.62 -0.50 21.43
N ALA A 334 12.30 -0.78 21.37
CA ALA A 334 11.81 -2.13 21.16
C ALA A 334 11.93 -2.60 19.69
N MET A 335 12.03 -1.67 18.74
CA MET A 335 12.12 -1.94 17.31
C MET A 335 13.13 -1.00 16.66
N GLU A 336 14.13 -1.55 16.00
CA GLU A 336 15.11 -0.79 15.23
C GLU A 336 14.51 -0.38 13.88
N ILE A 337 14.61 0.88 13.49
CA ILE A 337 14.06 1.36 12.20
C ILE A 337 15.13 2.11 11.44
N ASN A 338 15.48 1.64 10.25
CA ASN A 338 16.44 2.30 9.37
C ASN A 338 15.88 2.50 7.97
N TYR A 339 16.26 3.63 7.36
CA TYR A 339 16.16 3.83 5.93
C TYR A 339 17.49 3.54 5.26
N VAL A 340 17.46 2.83 4.13
CA VAL A 340 18.64 2.47 3.35
C VAL A 340 18.42 2.69 1.86
N CYS A 341 19.49 2.96 1.13
CA CYS A 341 19.42 3.07 -0.32
C CYS A 341 19.60 1.72 -0.98
N ALA A 342 18.56 1.26 -1.67
CA ALA A 342 18.60 0.00 -2.39
C ALA A 342 19.43 0.09 -3.68
N VAL A 343 19.69 1.29 -4.18
CA VAL A 343 20.30 1.53 -5.50
C VAL A 343 21.71 2.07 -5.32
N ASP A 344 22.73 1.31 -5.73
CA ASP A 344 24.08 1.87 -5.88
C ASP A 344 24.28 2.54 -7.25
N ASP A 345 25.43 3.20 -7.47
CA ASP A 345 25.68 3.91 -8.73
C ASP A 345 25.67 2.97 -9.95
N PHE A 346 26.04 1.70 -9.75
CA PHE A 346 26.00 0.68 -10.80
C PHE A 346 24.55 0.32 -11.15
N ASP A 347 23.71 0.08 -10.14
CA ASP A 347 22.28 -0.20 -10.30
C ASP A 347 21.56 0.96 -11.03
N ARG A 348 21.94 2.22 -10.76
CA ARG A 348 21.38 3.38 -11.47
C ARG A 348 21.70 3.33 -12.95
N GLN A 349 22.91 2.94 -13.31
CA GLN A 349 23.33 2.89 -14.70
C GLN A 349 22.60 1.78 -15.45
N GLU A 350 22.38 0.63 -14.81
CA GLU A 350 21.55 -0.45 -15.36
C GLU A 350 20.08 -0.05 -15.50
N ALA A 351 19.53 0.65 -14.50
CA ALA A 351 18.15 1.13 -14.51
C ALA A 351 17.89 2.17 -15.61
N LYS A 352 18.82 3.10 -15.84
CA LYS A 352 18.74 4.09 -16.93
C LYS A 352 18.66 3.42 -18.31
N ASN A 353 19.28 2.25 -18.47
CA ASN A 353 19.36 1.56 -19.75
C ASN A 353 18.17 0.63 -20.04
N THR A 354 17.38 0.24 -19.03
CA THR A 354 16.41 -0.85 -19.19
C THR A 354 14.97 -0.42 -19.38
N SER A 355 14.63 0.89 -19.38
CA SER A 355 13.25 1.41 -19.44
C SER A 355 12.31 0.85 -18.35
N LYS A 356 12.85 0.01 -17.46
CA LYS A 356 12.16 -0.61 -16.34
C LYS A 356 12.32 0.35 -15.18
N SER A 357 11.20 0.86 -14.69
CA SER A 357 11.08 1.36 -13.32
C SER A 357 11.93 0.46 -12.42
N LEU A 358 12.85 1.06 -11.65
CA LEU A 358 13.75 0.37 -10.73
C LEU A 358 13.00 -0.80 -10.09
N LEU A 359 13.47 -2.02 -10.33
CA LEU A 359 12.88 -3.26 -9.82
C LEU A 359 13.13 -3.31 -8.30
N MET A 360 12.55 -2.38 -7.56
CA MET A 360 12.87 -2.12 -6.17
C MET A 360 12.78 -3.38 -5.31
N PRO A 361 11.73 -4.21 -5.41
CA PRO A 361 11.68 -5.48 -4.69
C PRO A 361 12.89 -6.38 -4.95
N ARG A 362 13.35 -6.48 -6.20
CA ARG A 362 14.56 -7.25 -6.55
C ARG A 362 15.81 -6.66 -5.91
N LEU A 363 16.02 -5.36 -6.04
CA LEU A 363 17.23 -4.70 -5.52
C LEU A 363 17.31 -4.78 -4.00
N VAL A 364 16.19 -4.56 -3.35
CA VAL A 364 16.04 -4.60 -1.88
C VAL A 364 16.32 -6.01 -1.35
N ILE A 365 15.74 -7.04 -1.99
CA ILE A 365 16.00 -8.44 -1.64
C ILE A 365 17.45 -8.83 -1.91
N ASP A 366 18.01 -8.48 -3.08
CA ASP A 366 19.40 -8.76 -3.42
C ASP A 366 20.38 -8.13 -2.41
N LYS A 367 20.19 -6.85 -2.06
CA LYS A 367 21.06 -6.17 -1.10
C LYS A 367 20.95 -6.74 0.29
N LEU A 368 19.76 -7.08 0.78
CA LEU A 368 19.64 -7.75 2.09
C LEU A 368 20.32 -9.14 2.07
N GLN A 369 20.20 -9.90 0.98
CA GLN A 369 20.92 -11.18 0.83
C GLN A 369 22.44 -10.98 0.83
N ARG A 370 22.95 -9.93 0.15
CA ARG A 370 24.37 -9.56 0.18
C ARG A 370 24.80 -9.16 1.60
N ALA A 371 23.96 -8.44 2.33
CA ALA A 371 24.23 -8.06 3.72
C ALA A 371 24.40 -9.30 4.61
N PHE A 372 23.47 -10.25 4.54
CA PHE A 372 23.56 -11.51 5.29
C PHE A 372 24.78 -12.37 4.93
N ARG A 373 25.28 -12.26 3.69
CA ARG A 373 26.50 -12.95 3.25
C ARG A 373 27.79 -12.21 3.64
N GLY A 374 27.70 -11.02 4.24
CA GLY A 374 28.86 -10.18 4.54
C GLY A 374 29.50 -9.53 3.30
N ASN A 375 28.75 -9.44 2.19
CA ASN A 375 29.24 -8.94 0.90
C ASN A 375 29.02 -7.43 0.69
N LEU A 376 28.66 -6.68 1.74
CA LEU A 376 28.62 -5.22 1.74
C LEU A 376 29.74 -4.66 2.63
N THR A 377 29.98 -3.35 2.56
CA THR A 377 30.91 -2.68 3.49
C THR A 377 30.38 -2.76 4.92
N THR A 378 31.25 -2.57 5.93
CA THR A 378 30.84 -2.58 7.35
C THR A 378 29.70 -1.60 7.62
N THR A 379 29.79 -0.37 7.12
CA THR A 379 28.75 0.65 7.27
C THR A 379 27.44 0.25 6.60
N GLN A 380 27.50 -0.34 5.40
CA GLN A 380 26.30 -0.81 4.72
C GLN A 380 25.68 -2.01 5.46
N ASN A 381 26.49 -3.00 5.86
CA ASN A 381 26.02 -4.14 6.64
C ASN A 381 25.34 -3.68 7.93
N HIS A 382 25.92 -2.72 8.65
CA HIS A 382 25.32 -2.13 9.84
C HIS A 382 24.00 -1.41 9.54
N ALA A 383 23.94 -0.62 8.46
CA ALA A 383 22.71 0.06 8.06
C ALA A 383 21.57 -0.93 7.74
N TRP A 384 21.89 -2.09 7.17
CA TRP A 384 20.92 -3.15 6.85
C TRP A 384 20.58 -4.03 8.07
N LEU A 385 21.58 -4.48 8.83
CA LEU A 385 21.44 -5.54 9.83
C LEU A 385 21.61 -5.06 11.29
N GLY A 386 21.86 -3.79 11.54
CA GLY A 386 22.13 -3.27 12.88
C GLY A 386 23.47 -3.75 13.45
N ASP A 387 23.62 -3.61 14.78
CA ASP A 387 24.85 -3.98 15.50
C ASP A 387 25.06 -5.50 15.60
N ASP A 388 23.97 -6.25 15.80
CA ASP A 388 23.98 -7.71 15.88
C ASP A 388 23.32 -8.34 14.66
N SER A 389 24.11 -8.59 13.63
CA SER A 389 23.65 -9.21 12.39
C SER A 389 23.18 -10.65 12.54
N ASN A 390 23.64 -11.36 13.58
CA ASN A 390 23.32 -12.78 13.79
C ASN A 390 21.96 -12.98 14.46
N ARG A 391 21.45 -11.96 15.15
CA ARG A 391 20.12 -11.96 15.80
C ARG A 391 18.98 -12.26 14.83
N TRP A 392 19.09 -11.85 13.58
CA TRP A 392 17.99 -11.99 12.63
C TRP A 392 17.92 -13.42 12.09
N LYS A 393 16.90 -14.16 12.52
CA LYS A 393 16.61 -15.53 12.07
C LYS A 393 15.55 -15.58 10.97
N TYR A 394 14.74 -14.54 10.85
CA TYR A 394 13.60 -14.51 9.94
C TYR A 394 13.54 -13.19 9.16
N VAL A 395 12.94 -13.23 7.97
CA VAL A 395 12.70 -12.07 7.11
C VAL A 395 11.21 -11.95 6.86
N TYR A 396 10.66 -10.78 7.16
CA TYR A 396 9.29 -10.38 6.83
C TYR A 396 9.35 -9.42 5.64
N PHE A 397 8.75 -9.76 4.51
CA PHE A 397 8.67 -8.89 3.36
C PHE A 397 7.26 -8.38 3.21
N SER A 398 7.08 -7.08 2.98
CA SER A 398 5.77 -6.44 2.89
C SER A 398 5.85 -5.08 2.20
N GLU A 399 4.70 -4.54 1.85
CA GLU A 399 4.53 -3.17 1.37
C GLU A 399 4.39 -2.20 2.58
N PRO A 400 4.76 -0.90 2.43
CA PRO A 400 4.69 0.09 3.51
C PRO A 400 3.27 0.62 3.81
N ASP A 401 2.24 -0.03 3.28
CA ASP A 401 0.82 0.33 3.42
C ASP A 401 -0.05 -0.88 3.79
N LEU A 402 0.57 -1.88 4.44
CA LEU A 402 -0.07 -3.10 4.93
C LEU A 402 -0.09 -3.09 6.46
N ILE A 403 -1.26 -2.89 7.06
CA ILE A 403 -1.43 -3.02 8.52
C ILE A 403 -1.47 -4.49 8.88
N LEU A 404 -0.54 -4.95 9.72
CA LEU A 404 -0.52 -6.33 10.21
C LEU A 404 -1.48 -6.51 11.38
N HIS A 405 -2.34 -7.52 11.28
CA HIS A 405 -3.21 -8.01 12.35
C HIS A 405 -2.82 -9.45 12.67
N THR A 406 -2.52 -9.68 13.95
CA THR A 406 -2.25 -11.03 14.46
C THR A 406 -2.64 -11.10 15.91
N ARG A 407 -3.22 -12.23 16.32
CA ARG A 407 -3.57 -12.44 17.71
C ARG A 407 -2.34 -12.79 18.54
N PRO A 408 -2.32 -12.41 19.83
CA PRO A 408 -1.13 -12.66 20.62
C PRO A 408 -0.66 -14.10 20.73
N HIS A 409 -1.58 -15.02 20.96
CA HIS A 409 -1.28 -16.45 21.04
C HIS A 409 -0.80 -17.03 19.70
N ALA A 410 -1.18 -16.42 18.57
CA ALA A 410 -0.81 -16.93 17.26
C ALA A 410 0.68 -16.74 16.96
N VAL A 411 1.29 -15.67 17.47
CA VAL A 411 2.71 -15.34 17.21
C VAL A 411 3.64 -16.49 17.57
N ARG A 412 3.40 -17.17 18.71
CA ARG A 412 4.20 -18.32 19.14
C ARG A 412 4.12 -19.48 18.16
N GLU A 413 2.90 -19.86 17.76
CA GLU A 413 2.69 -20.98 16.83
C GLU A 413 3.23 -20.66 15.43
N LEU A 414 3.11 -19.41 14.99
CA LEU A 414 3.74 -18.93 13.76
C LEU A 414 5.27 -19.07 13.84
N GLY A 415 5.88 -18.71 14.98
CA GLY A 415 7.30 -18.92 15.26
C GLY A 415 7.74 -20.38 15.09
N VAL A 416 6.98 -21.31 15.68
CA VAL A 416 7.23 -22.77 15.56
C VAL A 416 7.22 -23.21 14.09
N GLN A 417 6.28 -22.70 13.27
CA GLN A 417 6.25 -23.03 11.85
C GLN A 417 7.49 -22.52 11.09
N LEU A 418 7.99 -21.33 11.43
CA LEU A 418 9.21 -20.80 10.82
C LEU A 418 10.45 -21.62 11.21
N GLU A 419 10.56 -22.04 12.47
CA GLU A 419 11.63 -22.95 12.92
C GLU A 419 11.63 -24.27 12.15
N GLN A 420 10.45 -24.74 11.74
CA GLN A 420 10.28 -25.92 10.88
C GLN A 420 10.57 -25.66 9.40
N GLY A 421 11.03 -24.47 9.04
CA GLY A 421 11.38 -24.13 7.66
C GLY A 421 10.20 -23.69 6.79
N LYS A 422 9.01 -23.45 7.38
CA LYS A 422 7.83 -22.99 6.63
C LYS A 422 7.93 -21.51 6.27
N LEU A 423 7.28 -21.14 5.18
CA LEU A 423 7.01 -19.75 4.82
C LEU A 423 5.56 -19.46 5.17
N ILE A 424 5.33 -18.38 5.89
CA ILE A 424 4.00 -17.95 6.29
C ILE A 424 3.58 -16.79 5.38
N ALA A 425 2.44 -16.94 4.73
CA ALA A 425 1.75 -15.83 4.07
C ALA A 425 0.60 -15.36 4.96
N ALA A 426 0.23 -14.09 4.85
CA ALA A 426 -0.95 -13.56 5.53
C ALA A 426 -2.20 -13.69 4.66
N HIS A 427 -3.37 -13.67 5.28
CA HIS A 427 -4.59 -13.32 4.54
C HIS A 427 -4.59 -11.83 4.21
N ARG A 428 -5.08 -11.45 3.04
CA ARG A 428 -5.18 -10.03 2.65
C ARG A 428 -6.62 -9.56 2.63
N PHE A 429 -6.90 -8.55 3.44
CA PHE A 429 -8.13 -7.78 3.38
C PHE A 429 -7.91 -6.48 2.63
N GLN A 430 -8.91 -6.11 1.84
CA GLN A 430 -8.95 -4.88 1.07
C GLN A 430 -10.12 -4.05 1.60
N PRO A 431 -9.86 -2.92 2.28
CA PRO A 431 -10.90 -1.95 2.57
C PRO A 431 -11.55 -1.47 1.27
N ILE A 432 -12.87 -1.35 1.29
CA ILE A 432 -13.69 -0.99 0.12
C ILE A 432 -14.43 0.31 0.38
N SER A 433 -14.54 1.16 -0.65
CA SER A 433 -15.21 2.44 -0.53
C SER A 433 -16.70 2.24 -0.22
N HIS A 434 -17.12 2.61 0.99
CA HIS A 434 -18.46 2.38 1.50
C HIS A 434 -19.11 3.70 1.93
N ALA A 435 -20.43 3.84 1.74
CA ALA A 435 -21.17 5.06 2.05
C ALA A 435 -21.12 5.42 3.55
N VAL A 436 -20.93 4.43 4.43
CA VAL A 436 -20.74 4.64 5.88
C VAL A 436 -19.50 5.50 6.19
N ASP A 437 -18.45 5.37 5.40
CA ASP A 437 -17.21 6.12 5.60
C ASP A 437 -17.31 7.53 5.00
N PHE A 438 -18.16 7.72 3.99
CA PHE A 438 -18.29 8.98 3.25
C PHE A 438 -19.76 9.37 3.00
N PRO A 439 -20.54 9.73 4.05
CA PRO A 439 -21.97 10.00 3.92
C PRO A 439 -22.30 11.17 2.98
N ASN A 440 -21.35 12.09 2.77
CA ASN A 440 -21.52 13.28 1.92
C ASN A 440 -20.72 13.20 0.61
N TYR A 441 -20.31 12.02 0.17
CA TYR A 441 -19.53 11.88 -1.06
C TYR A 441 -20.41 12.18 -2.29
N PRO A 442 -20.02 13.15 -3.15
CA PRO A 442 -20.88 13.64 -4.22
C PRO A 442 -21.03 12.66 -5.40
N ARG A 443 -20.30 11.55 -5.40
CA ARG A 443 -20.40 10.49 -6.39
C ARG A 443 -20.77 9.17 -5.72
N SER A 444 -21.98 9.07 -5.17
CA SER A 444 -22.46 7.86 -4.48
C SER A 444 -22.30 6.59 -5.31
N GLN A 445 -22.29 6.69 -6.64
CA GLN A 445 -21.98 5.58 -7.55
C GLN A 445 -20.59 4.94 -7.38
N ASP A 446 -19.62 5.63 -6.80
CA ASP A 446 -18.29 5.07 -6.53
C ASP A 446 -18.22 4.37 -5.15
N LEU A 447 -19.31 4.40 -4.39
CA LEU A 447 -19.41 3.80 -3.06
C LEU A 447 -20.40 2.63 -3.06
N ILE A 448 -20.10 1.65 -2.22
CA ILE A 448 -21.07 0.64 -1.83
C ILE A 448 -22.12 1.33 -0.94
N PRO A 449 -23.42 1.23 -1.28
CA PRO A 449 -24.47 1.90 -0.52
C PRO A 449 -24.60 1.31 0.89
N ALA A 450 -24.94 2.15 1.86
CA ALA A 450 -25.16 1.74 3.25
C ALA A 450 -26.62 1.28 3.51
N ASP A 451 -27.33 0.83 2.46
CA ASP A 451 -28.79 0.77 2.47
C ASP A 451 -29.32 -0.11 3.60
N ALA A 452 -30.20 0.47 4.42
CA ALA A 452 -30.76 -0.15 5.61
C ALA A 452 -31.76 -1.27 5.29
N ASP A 453 -32.32 -1.23 4.08
CA ASP A 453 -33.39 -2.13 3.64
C ASP A 453 -32.88 -3.36 2.87
N ASP A 454 -31.61 -3.38 2.46
CA ASP A 454 -30.99 -4.56 1.88
C ASP A 454 -30.10 -5.24 2.93
N PRO A 455 -30.59 -6.32 3.58
CA PRO A 455 -29.87 -7.01 4.64
C PRO A 455 -28.51 -7.58 4.20
N ALA A 456 -28.24 -7.66 2.89
CA ALA A 456 -26.94 -8.04 2.38
C ALA A 456 -25.99 -6.84 2.18
N THR A 457 -26.47 -5.59 2.12
CA THR A 457 -25.62 -4.37 2.21
C THR A 457 -25.44 -3.86 3.64
N THR A 458 -26.39 -4.09 4.55
CA THR A 458 -26.33 -3.53 5.92
C THR A 458 -25.58 -4.38 6.93
N ALA A 459 -25.42 -5.69 6.70
CA ALA A 459 -24.80 -6.60 7.67
C ALA A 459 -23.29 -6.75 7.44
N PHE A 460 -22.52 -5.67 7.54
CA PHE A 460 -21.08 -5.83 7.70
C PHE A 460 -20.77 -6.19 9.16
N ILE A 461 -19.88 -7.15 9.35
CA ILE A 461 -19.65 -7.77 10.65
C ILE A 461 -18.40 -7.13 11.25
N ASN A 462 -18.59 -6.40 12.35
CA ASN A 462 -17.49 -5.95 13.17
C ASN A 462 -16.91 -7.16 13.90
N LEU A 463 -15.70 -7.53 13.53
CA LEU A 463 -14.92 -8.55 14.20
C LEU A 463 -14.08 -7.87 15.27
N ASP A 464 -14.17 -8.39 16.49
CA ASP A 464 -13.26 -8.04 17.57
C ASP A 464 -12.30 -9.21 17.83
N PRO A 465 -11.06 -9.13 17.28
CA PRO A 465 -10.05 -10.16 17.51
C PRO A 465 -9.72 -10.36 19.00
N SER A 466 -9.90 -9.32 19.82
CA SER A 466 -9.63 -9.33 21.26
C SER A 466 -10.78 -9.98 22.04
N ALA A 467 -12.02 -9.86 21.54
CA ALA A 467 -13.17 -10.57 22.10
C ALA A 467 -13.13 -12.08 21.78
N GLY A 468 -12.33 -12.49 20.79
CA GLY A 468 -12.19 -13.89 20.37
C GLY A 468 -13.01 -14.25 19.13
N ASP A 469 -13.62 -13.27 18.46
CA ASP A 469 -14.28 -13.48 17.18
C ASP A 469 -13.31 -14.06 16.17
N SER A 470 -13.81 -14.90 15.27
CA SER A 470 -13.04 -15.65 14.28
C SER A 470 -13.50 -15.36 12.86
N CYS A 471 -12.58 -15.50 11.91
CA CYS A 471 -12.85 -15.33 10.49
C CYS A 471 -12.40 -16.60 9.78
N CYS A 472 -13.26 -17.62 9.80
CA CYS A 472 -12.87 -18.98 9.44
C CYS A 472 -12.93 -19.19 7.93
N ASP A 473 -11.91 -19.85 7.38
CA ASP A 473 -11.93 -20.23 5.98
C ASP A 473 -13.16 -21.09 5.64
N ALA A 474 -13.98 -20.63 4.68
CA ALA A 474 -15.17 -21.35 4.22
C ALA A 474 -14.86 -22.56 3.31
N GLY A 475 -13.59 -22.94 3.21
CA GLY A 475 -13.10 -24.01 2.35
C GLY A 475 -12.91 -23.59 0.90
N ASN A 476 -13.21 -24.50 -0.02
CA ASN A 476 -13.00 -24.32 -1.47
C ASN A 476 -14.15 -23.59 -2.18
N TYR A 477 -14.82 -22.67 -1.50
CA TYR A 477 -15.85 -21.83 -2.12
C TYR A 477 -15.27 -20.45 -2.50
N TRP A 478 -15.33 -20.13 -3.80
CA TRP A 478 -14.67 -18.98 -4.42
C TRP A 478 -15.66 -18.17 -5.25
N PRO A 479 -16.69 -17.54 -4.66
CA PRO A 479 -17.74 -16.86 -5.42
C PRO A 479 -17.18 -15.85 -6.43
N GLY A 480 -16.17 -15.07 -6.03
CA GLY A 480 -15.48 -14.13 -6.92
C GLY A 480 -14.82 -14.76 -8.15
N ARG A 481 -14.60 -16.09 -8.16
CA ARG A 481 -14.10 -16.85 -9.32
C ARG A 481 -15.21 -17.62 -10.03
N THR A 482 -16.09 -18.29 -9.29
CA THR A 482 -17.12 -19.17 -9.88
C THR A 482 -18.26 -18.38 -10.50
N GLU A 483 -18.69 -17.31 -9.83
CA GLU A 483 -19.82 -16.46 -10.23
C GLU A 483 -19.35 -15.26 -11.08
N HIS A 484 -18.06 -14.90 -11.00
CA HIS A 484 -17.49 -13.73 -11.70
C HIS A 484 -16.27 -14.07 -12.57
N LYS A 485 -16.34 -15.17 -13.33
CA LYS A 485 -15.22 -15.68 -14.18
C LYS A 485 -14.56 -14.64 -15.09
N LYS A 486 -15.33 -13.67 -15.60
CA LYS A 486 -14.82 -12.59 -16.48
C LYS A 486 -13.79 -11.68 -15.77
N CYS A 487 -13.81 -11.66 -14.45
CA CYS A 487 -12.98 -10.76 -13.64
C CYS A 487 -11.63 -11.36 -13.23
N SER A 488 -11.42 -12.65 -13.49
CA SER A 488 -10.16 -13.36 -13.28
C SER A 488 -9.58 -13.09 -11.86
N TYR A 489 -8.27 -12.84 -11.77
CA TYR A 489 -7.55 -12.59 -10.52
C TYR A 489 -7.79 -11.20 -9.90
N MET A 490 -8.48 -10.29 -10.61
CA MET A 490 -8.74 -8.91 -10.20
C MET A 490 -10.24 -8.70 -9.88
N TRP A 491 -10.87 -9.70 -9.27
CA TRP A 491 -12.31 -9.76 -9.04
C TRP A 491 -12.87 -8.55 -8.27
N LEU A 492 -12.12 -8.04 -7.28
CA LEU A 492 -12.49 -6.84 -6.53
C LEU A 492 -12.67 -5.62 -7.43
N TYR A 493 -11.76 -5.43 -8.39
CA TYR A 493 -11.81 -4.27 -9.29
C TYR A 493 -12.99 -4.33 -10.24
N CYS A 494 -13.45 -5.53 -10.60
CA CYS A 494 -14.64 -5.68 -11.40
C CYS A 494 -15.89 -5.02 -10.82
N GLY A 495 -15.96 -4.82 -9.49
CA GLY A 495 -17.02 -4.05 -8.86
C GLY A 495 -16.94 -2.54 -9.13
N TYR A 496 -15.74 -2.04 -9.44
CA TYR A 496 -15.43 -0.62 -9.62
C TYR A 496 -15.18 -0.19 -11.08
N LEU A 497 -14.77 -1.11 -11.96
CA LEU A 497 -14.44 -0.79 -13.35
C LEU A 497 -15.69 -0.40 -14.16
N ALA A 498 -15.57 0.67 -14.95
CA ALA A 498 -16.68 1.22 -15.72
C ALA A 498 -16.93 0.52 -17.07
N ASN A 499 -15.92 -0.14 -17.66
CA ASN A 499 -15.91 -0.42 -19.10
C ASN A 499 -15.77 -1.90 -19.53
N ASP A 500 -15.25 -2.81 -18.69
CA ASP A 500 -14.62 -4.02 -19.25
C ASP A 500 -15.34 -5.37 -19.06
N ALA A 501 -16.45 -5.47 -18.31
CA ALA A 501 -16.99 -6.80 -17.96
C ALA A 501 -18.37 -7.16 -18.54
N ASP A 502 -19.21 -6.18 -18.90
CA ASP A 502 -20.59 -6.50 -19.26
C ASP A 502 -21.25 -5.44 -20.17
N PRO A 503 -21.36 -5.69 -21.50
CA PRO A 503 -22.09 -4.79 -22.40
C PRO A 503 -23.58 -4.69 -22.05
N ASP A 504 -24.10 -5.64 -21.26
CA ASP A 504 -25.51 -5.69 -20.85
C ASP A 504 -25.80 -4.87 -19.58
N VAL A 505 -24.76 -4.43 -18.84
CA VAL A 505 -24.95 -3.55 -17.68
C VAL A 505 -24.97 -2.11 -18.18
N ASN A 506 -26.20 -1.60 -18.39
CA ASN A 506 -26.42 -0.19 -18.67
C ASN A 506 -25.67 0.65 -17.62
N GLN A 507 -24.76 1.52 -18.07
CA GLN A 507 -23.85 2.31 -17.21
C GLN A 507 -24.59 3.15 -16.14
N SER A 508 -25.89 3.37 -16.34
CA SER A 508 -26.81 4.07 -15.45
C SER A 508 -27.07 3.38 -14.10
N VAL A 509 -26.68 2.11 -13.90
CA VAL A 509 -26.96 1.38 -12.66
C VAL A 509 -25.67 0.96 -11.96
N SER A 510 -24.95 1.92 -11.39
CA SER A 510 -23.67 1.70 -10.70
C SER A 510 -23.73 0.74 -9.52
N TRP A 511 -24.84 0.70 -8.78
CA TRP A 511 -24.98 -0.16 -7.61
C TRP A 511 -24.92 -1.65 -7.96
N LYS A 512 -25.42 -2.04 -9.15
CA LYS A 512 -25.34 -3.43 -9.65
C LYS A 512 -23.90 -3.88 -9.92
N ARG A 513 -22.97 -2.94 -10.13
CA ARG A 513 -21.54 -3.26 -10.25
C ARG A 513 -20.97 -3.66 -8.90
N HIS A 514 -21.28 -2.88 -7.87
CA HIS A 514 -20.90 -3.16 -6.49
C HIS A 514 -21.53 -4.43 -5.91
N GLU A 515 -22.71 -4.84 -6.38
CA GLU A 515 -23.41 -6.07 -5.95
C GLU A 515 -22.49 -7.31 -5.93
N ARG A 516 -21.54 -7.39 -6.87
CA ARG A 516 -20.56 -8.48 -6.97
C ARG A 516 -19.59 -8.56 -5.77
N LEU A 517 -19.43 -7.46 -5.03
CA LEU A 517 -18.50 -7.36 -3.91
C LEU A 517 -19.11 -7.78 -2.58
N TRP A 518 -20.41 -7.56 -2.39
CA TRP A 518 -21.07 -7.78 -1.10
C TRP A 518 -22.14 -8.88 -1.13
N ARG A 519 -22.74 -9.19 -2.29
CA ARG A 519 -23.79 -10.22 -2.36
C ARG A 519 -23.30 -11.61 -1.96
N HIS A 520 -22.02 -11.90 -2.22
CA HIS A 520 -21.43 -13.22 -2.01
C HIS A 520 -20.34 -13.24 -0.93
N PHE A 521 -20.03 -12.09 -0.35
CA PHE A 521 -18.99 -11.97 0.66
C PHE A 521 -19.52 -11.19 1.84
N PRO A 522 -19.36 -11.71 3.09
CA PRO A 522 -19.59 -10.86 4.24
C PRO A 522 -18.58 -9.72 4.17
N LEU A 523 -19.11 -8.49 4.18
CA LEU A 523 -18.29 -7.34 4.47
C LEU A 523 -17.90 -7.45 5.95
N VAL A 524 -16.62 -7.32 6.25
CA VAL A 524 -16.14 -7.33 7.64
C VAL A 524 -15.45 -6.02 7.95
N SER A 525 -15.24 -5.73 9.22
CA SER A 525 -14.42 -4.62 9.69
C SER A 525 -13.76 -5.05 11.00
N PHE A 526 -12.55 -4.57 11.26
CA PHE A 526 -11.87 -4.84 12.53
C PHE A 526 -12.10 -3.68 13.48
N THR A 527 -12.53 -3.97 14.70
CA THR A 527 -12.65 -2.96 15.77
C THR A 527 -11.33 -2.29 16.06
N SER A 528 -10.23 -3.04 15.95
CA SER A 528 -8.86 -2.59 16.17
C SER A 528 -8.10 -2.14 14.91
N GLY A 529 -8.75 -2.19 13.75
CA GLY A 529 -8.13 -1.85 12.47
C GLY A 529 -8.53 -0.50 11.93
N PHE A 530 -8.56 -0.37 10.61
CA PHE A 530 -8.97 0.87 9.96
C PHE A 530 -10.48 1.16 10.12
N ARG A 531 -11.23 0.18 10.64
CA ARG A 531 -12.69 0.20 10.88
C ARG A 531 -13.55 0.42 9.63
N SER A 532 -12.92 0.47 8.45
CA SER A 532 -13.62 0.47 7.17
C SER A 532 -14.11 -0.93 6.80
N PRO A 533 -15.25 -1.04 6.11
CA PRO A 533 -15.67 -2.30 5.51
C PRO A 533 -14.59 -2.83 4.58
N MET A 534 -14.35 -4.14 4.62
CA MET A 534 -13.32 -4.82 3.84
C MET A 534 -13.79 -6.17 3.32
N VAL A 535 -13.14 -6.65 2.26
CA VAL A 535 -13.31 -7.99 1.69
C VAL A 535 -11.97 -8.69 1.50
N SER A 536 -11.98 -10.01 1.41
CA SER A 536 -10.79 -10.81 1.10
C SER A 536 -10.27 -10.55 -0.31
N GLU A 537 -8.99 -10.25 -0.51
CA GLU A 537 -8.45 -10.22 -1.88
C GLU A 537 -8.41 -11.61 -2.52
N HIS A 538 -8.37 -12.68 -1.71
CA HIS A 538 -8.22 -14.04 -2.21
C HIS A 538 -9.44 -14.56 -2.99
N ALA A 539 -10.54 -13.80 -3.07
CA ALA A 539 -11.83 -14.26 -3.62
C ALA A 539 -12.42 -15.46 -2.86
N ARG A 540 -12.00 -15.63 -1.60
CA ARG A 540 -12.50 -16.65 -0.67
C ARG A 540 -13.45 -16.01 0.31
N ILE A 541 -14.34 -16.83 0.86
CA ILE A 541 -15.21 -16.41 1.96
C ILE A 541 -14.49 -16.72 3.26
N CYS A 542 -14.29 -15.68 4.07
CA CYS A 542 -14.20 -15.88 5.51
C CYS A 542 -15.63 -15.95 6.04
N ARG A 543 -15.92 -16.92 6.92
CA ARG A 543 -17.15 -16.97 7.72
C ARG A 543 -16.86 -16.41 9.11
N PRO A 544 -17.38 -15.20 9.41
CA PRO A 544 -17.35 -14.67 10.76
C PRO A 544 -18.01 -15.63 11.75
N GLN A 545 -17.36 -15.88 12.87
CA GLN A 545 -17.88 -16.66 13.98
C GLN A 545 -17.67 -15.89 15.27
N PRO A 546 -18.71 -15.70 16.11
CA PRO A 546 -18.54 -15.00 17.37
C PRO A 546 -17.67 -15.82 18.32
N ALA A 547 -17.01 -15.15 19.25
CA ALA A 547 -16.17 -15.80 20.27
C ALA A 547 -16.86 -16.96 21.01
N SER A 548 -18.17 -16.83 21.27
CA SER A 548 -18.98 -17.86 21.95
C SER A 548 -19.11 -19.17 21.19
N ALA A 549 -18.80 -19.20 19.89
CA ALA A 549 -18.90 -20.39 19.05
C ALA A 549 -17.69 -21.34 19.17
N GLY A 550 -16.71 -21.04 20.02
CA GLY A 550 -15.53 -21.90 20.24
C GLY A 550 -14.45 -21.76 19.15
N GLY A 551 -14.45 -20.66 18.41
CA GLY A 551 -13.53 -20.41 17.30
C GLY A 551 -13.79 -21.31 16.09
N CYS A 552 -12.84 -21.33 15.16
CA CYS A 552 -12.95 -22.11 13.93
C CYS A 552 -12.93 -23.61 14.21
N MET A 553 -14.10 -24.23 14.35
CA MET A 553 -14.21 -25.69 14.34
C MET A 553 -13.83 -26.20 12.95
N HIS A 554 -12.87 -27.13 12.87
CA HIS A 554 -12.54 -27.82 11.63
C HIS A 554 -13.79 -28.46 11.04
N ALA A 555 -14.21 -27.97 9.87
CA ALA A 555 -15.31 -28.55 9.11
C ALA A 555 -14.88 -29.82 8.38
#